data_AF-A0A7S0NZJ7-F1
#
_entry.id   AF-A0A7S0NZJ7-F1
#
_cell.length_a   1.000
_cell.length_b   1.000
_cell.length_c   1.000
_cell.angle_alpha   90.00
_cell.angle_beta   90.00
_cell.angle_gamma   90.00
#
_symmetry.space_group_name_H-M   'P 1'
#
loop_
_entity.id
_entity.type
_entity.pdbx_description
1 polymer ?
#
loop_
_entity_poly.entity_id
_entity_poly.type
_entity_poly.pdbx_seq_one_letter_code
_entity_poly.pdbx_strand_id
1 'polypeptide(L)'
;MPPIHPTAFDHRGTGFPFGGVLQLQWPPEWGCRLGSLPCGVCLKQVSAADCPANPDNLPQCSPYLGARPETAIGTLCEGAGECGTDGNANVCQPGNFDIYRVEFMLAPPAPPDPPSPPPIPPPQAPPRPPPRLPPPSRPPTPPPPWQPPPPLYPPAVPPPLLPPPSSPPPPPVQPPPPPSLPPPVRPPPISPPLHPPL
;
A
#
# COMPACT_ATOMS: atom_id res chain seq x y z
N MET A 1 28.69 25.32 32.79
CA MET A 1 27.63 24.53 32.14
C MET A 1 27.64 24.86 30.65
N PRO A 2 28.29 24.06 29.78
CA PRO A 2 28.15 24.20 28.34
C PRO A 2 26.99 23.32 27.82
N PRO A 3 26.36 23.68 26.68
CA PRO A 3 25.23 22.94 26.12
C PRO A 3 25.69 21.64 25.43
N ILE A 4 24.91 20.58 25.63
CA ILE A 4 25.10 19.27 25.01
C ILE A 4 24.51 19.34 23.59
N HIS A 5 25.36 19.28 22.57
CA HIS A 5 24.92 18.97 21.21
C HIS A 5 24.66 17.45 21.09
N PRO A 6 23.56 17.01 20.47
CA PRO A 6 23.38 15.60 20.15
C PRO A 6 24.36 15.20 19.04
N THR A 7 25.26 14.27 19.37
CA THR A 7 26.18 13.61 18.46
C THR A 7 25.42 12.85 17.37
N ALA A 8 25.90 13.00 16.14
CA ALA A 8 25.47 12.24 14.98
C ALA A 8 25.44 10.73 15.26
N PHE A 9 24.37 10.07 14.82
CA PHE A 9 24.19 8.63 14.90
C PHE A 9 25.09 7.99 13.83
N ASP A 10 26.26 7.51 14.28
CA ASP A 10 27.23 6.80 13.45
C ASP A 10 26.71 5.38 13.13
N HIS A 11 26.55 5.07 11.84
CA HIS A 11 26.10 3.78 11.33
C HIS A 11 27.24 2.77 11.13
N ARG A 12 28.31 2.80 11.94
CA ARG A 12 29.28 1.69 11.95
C ARG A 12 28.78 0.57 12.87
N GLY A 13 28.21 -0.44 12.22
CA GLY A 13 27.76 -1.67 12.84
C GLY A 13 28.83 -2.31 13.72
N THR A 14 28.45 -2.55 14.97
CA THR A 14 29.07 -3.57 15.83
C THR A 14 27.93 -4.37 16.46
N GLY A 15 28.01 -5.69 16.29
CA GLY A 15 26.95 -6.63 16.62
C GLY A 15 26.71 -6.78 18.11
N PHE A 16 25.46 -7.07 18.46
CA PHE A 16 25.08 -7.62 19.75
C PHE A 16 24.35 -8.96 19.57
N PRO A 17 24.63 -9.96 20.43
CA PRO A 17 24.10 -11.30 20.27
C PRO A 17 22.78 -11.49 21.06
N PHE A 18 21.92 -12.35 20.51
CA PHE A 18 20.72 -12.95 21.09
C PHE A 18 19.45 -12.08 21.20
N GLY A 19 18.45 -12.47 20.42
CA GLY A 19 17.08 -11.99 20.52
C GLY A 19 16.36 -12.06 19.17
N GLY A 20 16.01 -13.27 18.74
CA GLY A 20 15.43 -13.55 17.43
C GLY A 20 14.10 -12.85 17.20
N VAL A 21 14.16 -11.67 16.60
CA VAL A 21 13.20 -11.24 15.58
C VAL A 21 13.87 -11.53 14.26
N LEU A 22 13.21 -12.32 13.42
CA LEU A 22 13.60 -12.55 12.04
C LEU A 22 13.49 -11.21 11.31
N GLN A 23 14.49 -10.34 11.46
CA GLN A 23 14.70 -9.20 10.58
C GLN A 23 15.00 -9.82 9.22
N LEU A 24 13.97 -9.93 8.39
CA LEU A 24 14.15 -10.00 6.95
C LEU A 24 14.99 -8.77 6.58
N GLN A 25 16.29 -8.99 6.44
CA GLN A 25 17.24 -8.03 5.91
C GLN A 25 16.91 -7.92 4.43
N TRP A 26 16.01 -7.01 4.09
CA TRP A 26 15.71 -6.69 2.70
C TRP A 26 16.97 -6.11 2.05
N PRO A 27 17.27 -6.46 0.79
CA PRO A 27 18.41 -5.89 0.08
C PRO A 27 18.27 -4.36 0.01
N PRO A 28 19.36 -3.60 0.15
CA PRO A 28 19.36 -2.13 0.35
C PRO A 28 18.89 -1.29 -0.84
N GLU A 29 18.33 -1.91 -1.88
CA GLU A 29 18.26 -1.34 -3.23
C GLU A 29 16.86 -0.88 -3.65
N TRP A 30 15.81 -1.17 -2.87
CA TRP A 30 14.43 -0.90 -3.28
C TRP A 30 13.54 -0.49 -2.08
N GLY A 31 13.61 0.79 -1.70
CA GLY A 31 12.54 1.44 -0.95
C GLY A 31 12.91 1.90 0.46
N CYS A 32 12.44 3.10 0.81
CA CYS A 32 12.53 3.63 2.16
C CYS A 32 11.44 3.02 3.05
N ARG A 33 11.78 2.66 4.29
CA ARG A 33 10.78 2.14 5.24
C ARG A 33 9.73 3.21 5.55
N LEU A 34 8.46 2.81 5.55
CA LEU A 34 7.42 3.55 6.27
C LEU A 34 7.86 3.71 7.74
N GLY A 35 7.96 4.96 8.21
CA GLY A 35 8.27 5.30 9.59
C GLY A 35 9.73 5.69 9.89
N SER A 36 10.63 5.72 8.90
CA SER A 36 12.04 6.13 9.10
C SER A 36 12.46 7.39 8.34
N LEU A 37 11.52 8.15 7.81
CA LEU A 37 11.81 9.29 6.94
C LEU A 37 11.46 10.59 7.66
N PRO A 38 12.43 11.47 7.93
CA PRO A 38 12.19 12.74 8.63
C PRO A 38 11.22 13.68 7.89
N CYS A 39 10.93 13.40 6.62
CA CYS A 39 10.09 14.23 5.74
C CYS A 39 8.88 13.50 5.14
N GLY A 40 8.60 12.25 5.53
CA GLY A 40 7.44 11.50 5.03
C GLY A 40 7.48 11.17 3.53
N VAL A 41 8.63 11.36 2.87
CA VAL A 41 8.89 11.00 1.47
C VAL A 41 10.11 10.12 1.37
N CYS A 42 10.12 9.18 0.41
CA CYS A 42 11.31 8.40 0.11
C CYS A 42 12.20 9.19 -0.84
N LEU A 43 13.46 9.42 -0.45
CA LEU A 43 14.46 10.09 -1.27
C LEU A 43 15.55 9.10 -1.61
N LYS A 44 15.84 8.95 -2.90
CA LYS A 44 16.94 8.13 -3.40
C LYS A 44 17.95 9.03 -4.09
N GLN A 45 19.21 8.96 -3.67
CA GLN A 45 20.27 9.71 -4.34
C GLN A 45 20.41 9.23 -5.78
N VAL A 46 20.50 10.18 -6.72
CA VAL A 46 20.71 9.86 -8.13
C VAL A 46 22.19 9.58 -8.39
N SER A 47 22.48 8.82 -9.46
CA SER A 47 23.86 8.60 -9.87
C SER A 47 24.43 9.83 -10.58
N ALA A 48 25.76 9.94 -10.67
CA ALA A 48 26.42 11.04 -11.39
C ALA A 48 25.98 11.15 -12.86
N ALA A 49 25.58 10.03 -13.48
CA ALA A 49 25.10 9.98 -14.86
C ALA A 49 23.68 10.55 -15.02
N ASP A 50 22.89 10.57 -13.93
CA ASP A 50 21.51 11.04 -13.90
C ASP A 50 21.41 12.50 -13.40
N CYS A 51 22.55 13.16 -13.25
CA CYS A 51 22.59 14.55 -12.82
C CYS A 51 21.94 15.46 -13.88
N PRO A 52 21.02 16.33 -13.47
CA PRO A 52 20.39 17.27 -14.38
C PRO A 52 21.41 18.30 -14.87
N ALA A 53 21.31 18.68 -16.15
CA ALA A 53 22.19 19.67 -16.75
C ALA A 53 22.00 21.09 -16.18
N ASN A 54 20.85 21.37 -15.57
CA ASN A 54 20.54 22.65 -14.96
C ASN A 54 19.90 22.44 -13.56
N PRO A 55 20.71 22.46 -12.48
CA PRO A 55 20.23 22.22 -11.12
C PRO A 55 19.59 23.46 -10.47
N ASP A 56 19.82 24.66 -10.99
CA ASP A 56 19.47 25.93 -10.33
C ASP A 56 17.97 26.14 -10.07
N ASN A 57 17.12 25.36 -10.76
CA ASN A 57 15.66 25.42 -10.62
C ASN A 57 15.07 24.26 -9.82
N LEU A 58 15.89 23.42 -9.20
CA LEU A 58 15.39 22.31 -8.40
C LEU A 58 14.94 22.81 -7.02
N PRO A 59 13.79 22.33 -6.53
CA PRO A 59 13.39 22.62 -5.17
C PRO A 59 14.31 21.90 -4.18
N GLN A 60 14.46 22.48 -2.98
CA GLN A 60 15.13 21.80 -1.87
C GLN A 60 14.32 20.57 -1.42
N CYS A 61 15.03 19.50 -1.07
CA CYS A 61 14.42 18.30 -0.51
C CYS A 61 13.74 18.64 0.84
N SER A 62 12.41 18.71 0.85
CA SER A 62 11.63 19.14 2.02
C SER A 62 10.42 18.23 2.29
N PRO A 63 9.83 18.26 3.51
CA PRO A 63 8.63 17.47 3.84
C PRO A 63 7.43 17.72 2.93
N TYR A 64 7.38 18.87 2.28
CA TYR A 64 6.26 19.28 1.46
C TYR A 64 6.33 18.77 0.02
N LEU A 65 7.48 18.20 -0.39
CA LEU A 65 7.61 17.57 -1.71
C LEU A 65 6.71 16.34 -1.84
N GLY A 66 6.34 15.64 -0.78
CA GLY A 66 5.40 14.51 -0.91
C GLY A 66 3.94 14.91 -0.97
N ALA A 67 3.64 16.14 -0.56
CA ALA A 67 2.28 16.58 -0.25
C ALA A 67 1.62 17.34 -1.41
N ARG A 68 2.38 17.73 -2.45
CA ARG A 68 1.86 18.40 -3.64
C ARG A 68 1.79 17.47 -4.84
N PRO A 69 0.73 17.54 -5.66
CA PRO A 69 0.61 16.74 -6.88
C PRO A 69 1.71 17.04 -7.91
N GLU A 70 2.31 18.24 -7.88
CA GLU A 70 3.42 18.65 -8.75
C GLU A 70 4.78 18.04 -8.37
N THR A 71 4.91 17.50 -7.16
CA THR A 71 6.11 16.82 -6.65
C THR A 71 5.84 15.32 -6.51
N ALA A 72 5.25 14.77 -7.58
CA ALA A 72 4.97 13.36 -7.73
C ALA A 72 6.24 12.51 -7.65
N ILE A 73 6.04 11.21 -7.43
CA ILE A 73 7.10 10.20 -7.56
C ILE A 73 7.89 10.46 -8.86
N GLY A 74 9.21 10.47 -8.75
CA GLY A 74 10.13 10.75 -9.83
C GLY A 74 10.64 12.19 -9.89
N THR A 75 10.09 13.12 -9.11
CA THR A 75 10.60 14.50 -9.03
C THR A 75 12.01 14.53 -8.41
N LEU A 76 12.87 15.39 -8.95
CA LEU A 76 14.22 15.63 -8.43
C LEU A 76 14.22 16.82 -7.46
N CYS A 77 15.04 16.72 -6.41
CA CYS A 77 15.28 17.79 -5.45
C CYS A 77 16.75 17.85 -5.05
N GLU A 78 17.19 19.01 -4.60
CA GLU A 78 18.55 19.21 -4.09
C GLU A 78 18.61 18.85 -2.60
N GLY A 79 19.57 18.01 -2.23
CA GLY A 79 19.81 17.56 -0.86
C GLY A 79 20.87 18.41 -0.17
N ALA A 80 20.46 19.25 0.77
CA ALA A 80 21.36 20.09 1.57
C ALA A 80 21.58 19.57 3.00
N GLY A 81 21.31 18.28 3.28
CA GLY A 81 21.30 17.73 4.64
C GLY A 81 19.90 17.69 5.28
N GLU A 82 18.92 18.32 4.64
CA GLU A 82 17.51 18.24 5.04
C GLU A 82 16.93 16.87 4.70
N CYS A 83 15.88 16.47 5.40
CA CYS A 83 15.16 15.22 5.11
C CYS A 83 16.01 13.93 5.15
N GLY A 84 17.15 13.95 5.84
CA GLY A 84 18.06 12.79 5.91
C GLY A 84 18.89 12.60 4.63
N THR A 85 18.94 13.61 3.75
CA THR A 85 19.92 13.66 2.67
C THR A 85 21.33 13.83 3.24
N ASP A 86 22.34 13.25 2.59
CA ASP A 86 23.73 13.55 2.88
C ASP A 86 24.12 14.85 2.18
N GLY A 87 24.46 15.89 2.96
CA GLY A 87 24.88 17.19 2.44
C GLY A 87 26.35 17.25 1.98
N ASN A 88 27.08 16.12 2.03
CA ASN A 88 28.47 16.04 1.56
C ASN A 88 28.66 15.16 0.33
N ALA A 89 27.61 14.50 -0.15
CA ALA A 89 27.78 13.43 -1.13
C ALA A 89 28.16 13.95 -2.53
N ASN A 90 27.94 15.24 -2.81
CA ASN A 90 28.27 16.06 -3.97
C ASN A 90 28.45 15.29 -5.30
N VAL A 91 27.50 14.41 -5.63
CA VAL A 91 27.66 13.43 -6.72
C VAL A 91 27.59 14.11 -8.10
N CYS A 92 26.99 15.30 -8.20
CA CYS A 92 26.83 16.01 -9.46
C CYS A 92 27.90 17.08 -9.69
N GLN A 93 28.62 16.93 -10.81
CA GLN A 93 29.68 17.84 -11.26
C GLN A 93 29.30 18.49 -12.59
N PRO A 94 29.70 19.76 -12.85
CA PRO A 94 30.69 20.57 -12.13
C PRO A 94 30.18 21.48 -10.99
N GLY A 95 29.04 21.21 -10.36
CA GLY A 95 28.45 22.13 -9.37
C GLY A 95 28.59 21.77 -7.90
N ASN A 96 29.13 20.61 -7.54
CA ASN A 96 29.19 20.10 -6.15
C ASN A 96 27.82 20.19 -5.47
N PHE A 97 26.83 19.53 -6.05
CA PHE A 97 25.49 19.45 -5.49
C PHE A 97 25.03 18.00 -5.46
N ASP A 98 24.08 17.72 -4.58
CA ASP A 98 23.48 16.41 -4.42
C ASP A 98 22.04 16.42 -4.88
N ILE A 99 21.72 15.52 -5.80
CA ILE A 99 20.36 15.37 -6.31
C ILE A 99 19.76 14.07 -5.78
N TYR A 100 18.54 14.19 -5.28
CA TYR A 100 17.72 13.08 -4.85
C TYR A 100 16.45 13.03 -5.68
N ARG A 101 15.97 11.82 -5.94
CA ARG A 101 14.70 11.52 -6.59
C ARG A 101 13.69 11.08 -5.53
N VAL A 102 12.48 11.62 -5.63
CA VAL A 102 11.34 11.16 -4.83
C VAL A 102 10.90 9.79 -5.34
N GLU A 103 10.85 8.80 -4.47
CA GLU A 103 10.43 7.42 -4.79
C GLU A 103 9.12 7.06 -4.06
N PHE A 104 8.46 6.01 -4.53
CA PHE A 104 7.29 5.48 -3.85
C PHE A 104 7.69 4.81 -2.54
N MET A 105 6.89 5.05 -1.49
CA MET A 105 6.98 4.28 -0.26
C MET A 105 6.28 2.94 -0.49
N LEU A 106 7.03 1.84 -0.48
CA LEU A 106 6.42 0.52 -0.37
C LEU A 106 5.99 0.33 1.08
N ALA A 107 4.68 0.09 1.27
CA ALA A 107 4.24 -0.44 2.54
C ALA A 107 4.94 -1.79 2.75
N PRO A 108 5.47 -2.07 3.97
CA PRO A 108 5.88 -3.42 4.30
C PRO A 108 4.74 -4.37 3.96
N PRO A 109 5.03 -5.56 3.40
CA PRO A 109 3.98 -6.57 3.24
C PRO A 109 3.29 -6.76 4.59
N ALA A 110 1.96 -6.81 4.57
CA ALA A 110 1.20 -7.08 5.78
C ALA A 110 1.75 -8.36 6.43
N PRO A 111 1.86 -8.40 7.78
CA PRO A 111 2.20 -9.65 8.44
C PRO A 111 1.20 -10.73 7.99
N PRO A 112 1.63 -11.99 7.85
CA PRO A 112 0.71 -13.07 7.54
C PRO A 112 -0.42 -13.10 8.58
N ASP A 113 -1.63 -13.40 8.13
CA ASP A 113 -2.77 -13.54 9.03
C ASP A 113 -2.41 -14.54 10.15
N PRO A 114 -2.76 -14.24 11.42
CA PRO A 114 -2.56 -15.20 12.48
C PRO A 114 -3.33 -16.49 12.16
N PRO A 115 -2.80 -17.68 12.56
CA PRO A 115 -3.51 -18.93 12.38
C PRO A 115 -4.89 -18.83 13.01
N SER A 116 -5.92 -19.36 12.32
CA SER A 116 -7.27 -19.39 12.86
C SER A 116 -7.28 -20.06 14.25
N PRO A 117 -8.03 -19.52 15.22
CA PRO A 117 -8.14 -20.15 16.52
C PRO A 117 -8.70 -21.57 16.36
N PRO A 118 -8.33 -22.51 17.25
CA PRO A 118 -8.90 -23.85 17.22
C PRO A 118 -10.43 -23.78 17.37
N PRO A 119 -11.19 -24.69 16.74
CA PRO A 119 -12.63 -24.74 16.89
C PRO A 119 -13.00 -24.87 18.38
N ILE A 120 -13.91 -24.01 18.84
CA ILE A 120 -14.45 -24.07 20.19
C ILE A 120 -15.12 -25.44 20.37
N PRO A 121 -14.78 -26.21 21.43
CA PRO A 121 -15.44 -27.48 21.69
C PRO A 121 -16.95 -27.25 21.90
N PRO A 122 -17.80 -28.17 21.45
CA PRO A 122 -19.24 -28.03 21.65
C PRO A 122 -19.54 -27.86 23.15
N PRO A 123 -20.55 -27.04 23.50
CA PRO A 123 -20.99 -26.92 24.89
C PRO A 123 -21.24 -28.32 25.45
N GLN A 124 -20.69 -28.62 26.63
CA GLN A 124 -21.03 -29.87 27.31
C GLN A 124 -22.54 -29.91 27.50
N ALA A 125 -23.17 -31.00 27.06
CA ALA A 125 -24.60 -31.17 27.23
C ALA A 125 -24.92 -31.10 28.73
N PRO A 126 -25.95 -30.32 29.15
CA PRO A 126 -26.37 -30.32 30.54
C PRO A 126 -26.74 -31.75 30.97
N PRO A 127 -26.53 -32.11 32.25
CA PRO A 127 -26.86 -33.43 32.76
C PRO A 127 -28.32 -33.77 32.44
N ARG A 128 -28.55 -34.99 31.95
CA ARG A 128 -29.87 -35.45 31.55
C ARG A 128 -30.83 -35.35 32.75
N PRO A 129 -31.96 -34.62 32.64
CA PRO A 129 -32.93 -34.56 33.73
C PRO A 129 -33.48 -35.96 34.02
N PRO A 130 -33.88 -36.24 35.27
CA PRO A 130 -34.46 -37.52 35.64
C PRO A 130 -35.69 -37.84 34.77
N PRO A 131 -35.98 -39.12 34.51
CA PRO A 131 -37.18 -39.52 33.78
C PRO A 131 -38.43 -38.90 34.41
N ARG A 132 -39.21 -38.15 33.61
CA ARG A 132 -40.50 -37.66 34.07
C ARG A 132 -41.44 -38.85 34.23
N LEU A 133 -42.15 -38.90 35.35
CA LEU A 133 -43.23 -39.85 35.57
C LEU A 133 -44.29 -39.68 34.46
N PRO A 134 -44.91 -40.78 33.99
CA PRO A 134 -45.98 -40.69 33.02
C PRO A 134 -47.12 -39.83 33.57
N PRO A 135 -47.68 -38.90 32.79
CA PRO A 135 -48.85 -38.14 33.21
C PRO A 135 -50.03 -39.09 33.43
N PRO A 136 -50.93 -38.78 34.38
CA PRO A 136 -52.17 -39.52 34.53
C PRO A 136 -52.95 -39.47 33.21
N SER A 137 -53.53 -40.61 32.82
CA SER A 137 -54.37 -40.73 31.62
C SER A 137 -55.44 -39.65 31.63
N ARG A 138 -55.47 -38.82 30.57
CA ARG A 138 -56.49 -37.78 30.44
C ARG A 138 -57.87 -38.42 30.29
N PRO A 139 -58.93 -37.80 30.83
CA PRO A 139 -60.30 -38.17 30.51
C PRO A 139 -60.55 -38.08 28.99
N PRO A 140 -61.43 -38.91 28.42
CA PRO A 140 -61.83 -38.81 27.03
C PRO A 140 -62.38 -37.40 26.73
N THR A 141 -61.91 -36.80 25.65
CA THR A 141 -62.34 -35.47 25.22
C THR A 141 -63.77 -35.56 24.67
N PRO A 142 -64.69 -34.65 25.03
CA PRO A 142 -66.01 -34.60 24.41
C PRO A 142 -65.88 -34.31 22.90
N PRO A 143 -66.81 -34.81 22.07
CA PRO A 143 -66.80 -34.52 20.65
C PRO A 143 -66.94 -33.00 20.40
N PRO A 144 -66.26 -32.46 19.38
CA PRO A 144 -66.40 -31.06 19.04
C PRO A 144 -67.85 -30.74 18.63
N PRO A 145 -68.38 -29.57 19.01
CA PRO A 145 -69.66 -29.10 18.49
C PRO A 145 -69.56 -28.93 16.97
N TRP A 146 -70.64 -29.29 16.27
CA TRP A 146 -70.75 -29.13 14.82
C TRP A 146 -70.51 -27.67 14.43
N GLN A 147 -69.56 -27.46 13.51
CA GLN A 147 -69.36 -26.17 12.86
C GLN A 147 -69.77 -26.27 11.39
N PRO A 148 -70.44 -25.25 10.83
CA PRO A 148 -70.77 -25.20 9.41
C PRO A 148 -69.48 -25.04 8.57
N PRO A 149 -69.50 -25.51 7.32
CA PRO A 149 -68.37 -25.35 6.42
C PRO A 149 -68.08 -23.87 6.15
N PRO A 150 -66.80 -23.48 6.02
CA PRO A 150 -66.45 -22.10 5.67
C PRO A 150 -66.97 -21.74 4.27
N PRO A 151 -67.32 -20.46 4.03
CA PRO A 151 -67.72 -19.99 2.71
C PRO A 151 -66.55 -20.10 1.72
N LEU A 152 -66.87 -20.46 0.48
CA LEU A 152 -65.91 -20.50 -0.63
C LEU A 152 -65.47 -19.07 -0.95
N TYR A 153 -64.21 -18.75 -0.62
CA TYR A 153 -63.61 -17.46 -0.98
C TYR A 153 -63.46 -17.34 -2.52
N PRO A 154 -63.56 -16.12 -3.07
CA PRO A 154 -63.32 -15.88 -4.49
C PRO A 154 -61.85 -16.13 -4.89
N PRO A 155 -61.57 -16.35 -6.18
CA PRO A 155 -60.23 -16.61 -6.67
C PRO A 155 -59.31 -15.40 -6.40
N ALA A 156 -58.10 -15.70 -5.90
CA ALA A 156 -57.08 -14.69 -5.63
C ALA A 156 -56.67 -13.97 -6.92
N VAL A 157 -56.69 -12.65 -6.89
CA VAL A 157 -56.23 -11.81 -8.01
C VAL A 157 -54.70 -11.91 -8.09
N PRO A 158 -54.11 -12.17 -9.27
CA PRO A 158 -52.67 -12.23 -9.42
C PRO A 158 -52.02 -10.86 -9.18
N PRO A 159 -50.82 -10.82 -8.57
CA PRO A 159 -50.11 -9.57 -8.34
C PRO A 159 -49.68 -8.91 -9.66
N PRO A 160 -49.55 -7.57 -9.71
CA PRO A 160 -49.06 -6.87 -10.88
C PRO A 160 -47.60 -7.23 -11.17
N LEU A 161 -47.26 -7.32 -12.47
CA LEU A 161 -45.90 -7.59 -12.94
C LEU A 161 -45.00 -6.37 -12.67
N LEU A 162 -43.82 -6.62 -12.09
CA LEU A 162 -42.82 -5.59 -11.85
C LEU A 162 -42.25 -5.06 -13.18
N PRO A 163 -41.91 -3.76 -13.26
CA PRO A 163 -41.26 -3.18 -14.43
C PRO A 163 -39.85 -3.76 -14.64
N PRO A 164 -39.36 -3.82 -15.89
CA PRO A 164 -38.02 -4.31 -16.19
C PRO A 164 -36.94 -3.38 -15.61
N PRO A 165 -35.76 -3.92 -15.24
CA PRO A 165 -34.65 -3.10 -14.78
C PRO A 165 -34.12 -2.18 -15.88
N SER A 166 -33.81 -0.94 -15.51
CA SER A 166 -33.21 0.06 -16.41
C SER A 166 -31.83 -0.41 -16.89
N SER A 167 -31.54 -0.18 -18.17
CA SER A 167 -30.26 -0.52 -18.82
C SER A 167 -29.07 0.17 -18.13
N PRO A 168 -27.90 -0.49 -18.07
CA PRO A 168 -26.68 0.10 -17.50
C PRO A 168 -26.19 1.29 -18.35
N PRO A 169 -25.47 2.25 -17.73
CA PRO A 169 -24.88 3.37 -18.46
C PRO A 169 -23.78 2.89 -19.42
N PRO A 170 -23.51 3.64 -20.50
CA PRO A 170 -22.44 3.32 -21.44
C PRO A 170 -21.06 3.45 -20.78
N PRO A 171 -20.05 2.70 -21.27
CA PRO A 171 -18.69 2.78 -20.75
C PRO A 171 -18.05 4.15 -21.02
N PRO A 172 -17.10 4.58 -20.18
CA PRO A 172 -16.37 5.83 -20.39
C PRO A 172 -15.56 5.78 -21.69
N VAL A 173 -15.56 6.91 -22.41
CA VAL A 173 -14.77 7.09 -23.65
C VAL A 173 -13.29 7.11 -23.30
N GLN A 174 -12.50 6.22 -23.91
CA GLN A 174 -11.04 6.21 -23.71
C GLN A 174 -10.38 7.42 -24.39
N PRO A 175 -9.38 8.05 -23.75
CA PRO A 175 -8.60 9.11 -24.36
C PRO A 175 -7.78 8.60 -25.56
N PRO A 176 -7.45 9.48 -26.53
CA PRO A 176 -6.64 9.10 -27.68
C PRO A 176 -5.22 8.69 -27.27
N PRO A 177 -4.57 7.80 -28.03
CA PRO A 177 -3.20 7.39 -27.75
C PRO A 177 -2.22 8.56 -27.92
N PRO A 178 -1.11 8.58 -27.15
CA PRO A 178 -0.09 9.61 -27.27
C PRO A 178 0.64 9.53 -28.62
N PRO A 179 1.18 10.66 -29.12
CA PRO A 179 1.94 10.70 -30.36
C PRO A 179 3.22 9.86 -30.25
N SER A 180 3.56 9.14 -31.33
CA SER A 180 4.78 8.33 -31.39
C SER A 180 6.03 9.22 -31.37
N LEU A 181 7.01 8.87 -30.53
CA LEU A 181 8.29 9.58 -30.47
C LEU A 181 9.12 9.36 -31.75
N PRO A 182 9.90 10.36 -32.17
CA PRO A 182 10.80 10.22 -33.31
C PRO A 182 11.92 9.21 -33.03
N PRO A 183 12.49 8.59 -34.08
CA PRO A 183 13.58 7.63 -33.92
C PRO A 183 14.86 8.31 -33.39
N PRO A 184 15.69 7.58 -32.63
CA PRO A 184 16.94 8.11 -32.08
C PRO A 184 17.92 8.48 -33.20
N VAL A 185 18.52 9.66 -33.09
CA VAL A 185 19.56 10.15 -34.01
C VAL A 185 20.85 9.37 -33.76
N ARG A 186 21.40 8.77 -34.81
CA ARG A 186 22.63 7.98 -34.74
C ARG A 186 23.82 8.92 -34.52
N PRO A 187 24.72 8.66 -33.56
CA PRO A 187 25.89 9.50 -33.34
C PRO A 187 26.88 9.40 -34.52
N PRO A 188 27.67 10.47 -34.76
CA PRO A 188 28.67 10.49 -35.82
C PRO A 188 29.83 9.51 -35.53
N PRO A 189 30.52 9.01 -36.56
CA PRO A 189 31.67 8.13 -36.39
C PRO A 189 32.84 8.85 -35.71
N ILE A 190 33.47 8.17 -34.75
CA ILE A 190 34.65 8.67 -34.02
C ILE A 190 35.87 8.55 -34.94
N SER A 191 36.57 9.65 -35.18
CA SER A 191 37.83 9.67 -35.95
C SER A 191 38.96 8.94 -35.20
N PRO A 192 39.84 8.21 -35.90
CA PRO A 192 40.96 7.50 -35.29
C PRO A 192 42.05 8.46 -34.76
N PRO A 193 42.81 8.05 -33.74
CA PRO A 193 43.86 8.86 -33.15
C PRO A 193 45.06 9.02 -34.09
N LEU A 194 45.57 10.25 -34.20
CA LEU A 194 46.80 10.58 -34.91
C LEU A 194 48.01 10.02 -34.17
N HIS A 195 48.81 9.19 -34.84
CA HIS A 195 50.07 8.69 -34.31
C HIS A 195 51.13 9.81 -34.24
N PRO A 196 52.00 9.81 -33.20
CA PRO A 196 53.10 10.76 -33.11
C PRO A 196 54.22 10.43 -34.12
N PRO A 197 54.96 11.44 -34.60
CA PRO A 197 56.09 11.25 -35.50
C PRO A 197 57.30 10.62 -34.77
N LEU A 198 58.03 9.80 -35.52
CA LEU A 198 59.25 9.07 -35.12
C LEU A 198 60.45 9.99 -34.91
#